data_AF-A0A4Y1ZBT2-F1
#
_entry.id   AF-A0A4Y1ZBT2-F1
#
_cell.length_a   1.000
_cell.length_b   1.000
_cell.length_c   1.000
_cell.angle_alpha   90.00
_cell.angle_beta   90.00
_cell.angle_gamma   90.00
#
_symmetry.space_group_name_H-M   'P 1'
#
loop_
_entity.id
_entity.type
_entity.pdbx_description
1 polymer ?
#
loop_
_entity_poly.entity_id
_entity_poly.type
_entity_poly.pdbx_seq_one_letter_code
_entity_poly.pdbx_strand_id
1 'polypeptide(L)'
;MISENTSKQVRDTLESVVAQGTGRNAYVQGYRVGGKTGTAQKVDPKTGRYLSNDYIVSFMGFAPANNPKIAVYVSIDHPKNTVQFGGTVSAPIAGRIIGDSLSAMGVKKQKGGLQKEVRYPDQPMIKIPDLKGMDKNDLRNALFNLKLETKGDGDVVTMQSPKPGIKVKQGSTIMVYLGDKKKADD
;
A
#
# COMPACT_ATOMS: atom_id res chain seq x y z
N MET A 1 -14.86 28.24 14.79
CA MET A 1 -13.80 27.42 14.14
C MET A 1 -13.25 26.44 15.17
N ILE A 2 -12.77 25.27 14.75
CA ILE A 2 -12.15 24.29 15.67
C ILE A 2 -10.73 24.71 16.03
N SER A 3 -10.22 24.28 17.19
CA SER A 3 -8.84 24.57 17.62
C SER A 3 -7.81 23.84 16.76
N GLU A 4 -6.58 24.36 16.70
CA GLU A 4 -5.48 23.68 16.01
C GLU A 4 -5.19 22.30 16.60
N ASN A 5 -5.25 22.18 17.93
CA ASN A 5 -5.05 20.90 18.62
C ASN A 5 -6.14 19.88 18.24
N THR A 6 -7.40 20.31 18.20
CA THR A 6 -8.52 19.46 17.77
C THR A 6 -8.34 19.04 16.31
N SER A 7 -7.99 19.97 15.42
CA SER A 7 -7.72 19.68 14.00
C SER A 7 -6.59 18.66 13.85
N LYS A 8 -5.50 18.82 14.61
CA LYS A 8 -4.38 17.86 14.62
C LYS A 8 -4.83 16.46 15.05
N GLN A 9 -5.57 16.34 16.15
CA GLN A 9 -6.08 15.06 16.63
C GLN A 9 -6.99 14.37 15.61
N VAL A 10 -7.86 15.14 14.95
CA VAL A 10 -8.72 14.62 13.88
C VAL A 10 -7.87 14.12 12.70
N ARG A 11 -6.83 14.86 12.29
CA ARG A 11 -5.94 14.41 11.20
C ARG A 11 -5.19 13.13 11.54
N ASP A 12 -4.65 13.04 12.75
CA ASP A 12 -3.95 11.83 13.23
C ASP A 12 -4.91 10.62 13.27
N THR A 13 -6.16 10.83 13.68
CA THR A 13 -7.21 9.79 13.67
C THR A 13 -7.59 9.38 12.24
N LEU A 14 -7.71 10.32 11.32
CA LEU A 14 -8.06 10.03 9.94
C LEU A 14 -6.91 9.35 9.17
N GLU A 15 -5.65 9.54 9.59
CA GLU A 15 -4.53 8.73 9.10
C GLU A 15 -4.67 7.26 9.53
N SER A 16 -5.11 6.99 10.76
CA SER A 16 -5.31 5.60 11.22
C SER A 16 -6.43 4.90 10.43
N VAL A 17 -7.47 5.63 10.00
CA VAL A 17 -8.53 5.08 9.13
C VAL A 17 -7.96 4.56 7.81
N VAL A 18 -6.96 5.23 7.26
CA VAL A 18 -6.31 4.84 6.00
C VAL A 18 -5.19 3.83 6.23
N ALA A 19 -4.43 3.91 7.32
CA ALA A 19 -3.37 2.94 7.57
C ALA A 19 -3.90 1.58 8.07
N GLN A 20 -4.96 1.61 8.88
CA GLN A 20 -5.40 0.47 9.70
C GLN A 20 -6.92 0.22 9.55
N GLY A 21 -7.71 1.22 9.20
CA GLY A 21 -9.17 1.12 9.14
C GLY A 21 -9.78 0.76 7.77
N THR A 22 -11.00 1.26 7.55
CA THR A 22 -11.83 0.98 6.36
C THR A 22 -11.40 1.77 5.12
N GLY A 23 -10.54 2.77 5.27
CA GLY A 23 -10.00 3.58 4.17
C GLY A 23 -8.72 3.01 3.53
N ARG A 24 -8.33 1.78 3.87
CA ARG A 24 -7.01 1.21 3.57
C ARG A 24 -6.58 1.17 2.11
N ASN A 25 -7.54 1.18 1.19
CA ASN A 25 -7.26 1.21 -0.24
C ASN A 25 -6.78 2.59 -0.73
N ALA A 26 -6.94 3.64 0.08
CA ALA A 26 -6.36 4.96 -0.18
C ALA A 26 -4.91 5.10 0.31
N TYR A 27 -4.32 4.05 0.90
CA TYR A 27 -2.95 4.11 1.43
C TYR A 27 -1.93 4.31 0.31
N VAL A 28 -1.05 5.31 0.46
CA VAL A 28 0.04 5.58 -0.49
C VAL A 28 1.38 5.45 0.21
N GLN A 29 2.20 4.50 -0.24
CA GLN A 29 3.48 4.21 0.40
C GLN A 29 4.41 5.43 0.43
N GLY A 30 4.79 5.84 1.64
CA GLY A 30 5.66 6.99 1.90
C GLY A 30 4.95 8.32 2.03
N TYR A 31 3.62 8.37 1.87
CA TYR A 31 2.81 9.56 2.19
C TYR A 31 1.88 9.27 3.36
N ARG A 32 1.76 10.24 4.28
CA ARG A 32 0.80 10.18 5.38
C ARG A 32 -0.56 10.59 4.85
N VAL A 33 -1.38 9.63 4.44
CA VAL A 33 -2.72 9.92 3.91
C VAL A 33 -3.74 9.78 5.03
N GLY A 34 -4.51 10.83 5.27
CA GLY A 34 -5.69 10.79 6.12
C GLY A 34 -6.96 10.80 5.28
N GLY A 35 -8.02 10.14 5.73
CA GLY A 35 -9.29 10.21 5.03
C GLY A 35 -10.40 9.37 5.63
N LYS A 36 -11.60 9.53 5.06
CA LYS A 36 -12.80 8.83 5.52
C LYS A 36 -13.69 8.40 4.35
N THR A 37 -14.22 7.19 4.49
CA THR A 37 -15.23 6.61 3.61
C THR A 37 -16.62 7.15 3.94
N GLY A 38 -17.40 7.41 2.90
CA GLY A 38 -18.84 7.70 2.96
C GLY A 38 -19.63 6.68 2.13
N THR A 39 -20.81 6.31 2.60
CA THR A 39 -21.75 5.42 1.90
C THR A 39 -23.14 5.89 2.28
N ALA A 40 -23.82 6.59 1.36
CA ALA A 40 -25.10 7.21 1.59
C ALA A 40 -26.18 6.51 0.76
N GLN A 41 -27.25 6.06 1.40
CA GLN A 41 -28.40 5.50 0.71
C GLN A 41 -29.22 6.61 0.05
N LYS A 42 -29.65 6.39 -1.19
CA LYS A 42 -30.52 7.34 -1.90
C LYS A 42 -31.96 7.18 -1.45
N VAL A 43 -32.68 8.29 -1.40
CA VAL A 43 -34.11 8.32 -1.04
C VAL A 43 -34.94 8.32 -2.31
N ASP A 44 -35.97 7.48 -2.35
CA ASP A 44 -36.98 7.50 -3.39
C ASP A 44 -37.84 8.77 -3.22
N PRO A 45 -37.84 9.70 -4.20
CA PRO A 45 -38.58 10.94 -4.09
C PRO A 45 -40.11 10.74 -4.05
N LYS A 46 -40.63 9.58 -4.47
CA LYS A 46 -42.07 9.28 -4.46
C LYS A 46 -42.55 8.73 -3.12
N THR A 47 -41.73 7.90 -2.48
CA THR A 47 -42.12 7.18 -1.26
C THR A 47 -41.46 7.70 0.01
N GLY A 48 -40.41 8.53 -0.11
CA GLY A 48 -39.62 9.03 1.01
C GLY A 48 -38.77 7.97 1.71
N ARG A 49 -38.74 6.73 1.19
CA ARG A 49 -37.98 5.60 1.75
C ARG A 49 -36.63 5.46 1.07
N TYR A 50 -35.68 4.80 1.71
CA TYR A 50 -34.41 4.48 1.07
C TYR A 50 -34.60 3.46 -0.06
N LEU A 51 -33.96 3.72 -1.20
CA LEU A 51 -33.89 2.80 -2.32
C LEU A 51 -33.02 1.59 -1.94
N SER A 52 -33.51 0.40 -2.25
CA SER A 52 -32.72 -0.83 -2.07
C SER A 52 -31.59 -0.87 -3.09
N ASN A 53 -30.37 -1.14 -2.64
CA ASN A 53 -29.18 -1.30 -3.49
C ASN A 53 -28.79 -0.05 -4.31
N ASP A 54 -29.20 1.15 -3.87
CA ASP A 54 -28.83 2.40 -4.53
C ASP A 54 -28.12 3.35 -3.55
N TYR A 55 -26.82 3.54 -3.78
CA TYR A 55 -25.94 4.28 -2.89
C TYR A 55 -25.08 5.28 -3.64
N ILE A 56 -24.76 6.38 -2.97
CA ILE A 56 -23.64 7.25 -3.31
C ILE A 56 -22.47 6.83 -2.42
N VAL A 57 -21.40 6.35 -3.04
CA VAL A 57 -20.17 5.96 -2.33
C VAL A 57 -19.12 7.04 -2.52
N SER A 58 -18.46 7.43 -1.44
CA SER A 58 -17.50 8.54 -1.47
C SER A 58 -16.30 8.32 -0.57
N PHE A 59 -15.24 9.07 -0.85
CA PHE A 59 -14.06 9.13 -0.03
C PHE A 59 -13.55 10.57 -0.01
N MET A 60 -13.31 11.09 1.19
CA MET A 60 -12.62 12.37 1.40
C MET A 60 -11.24 12.07 1.98
N GLY A 61 -10.19 12.49 1.27
CA GLY A 61 -8.81 12.30 1.67
C GLY A 61 -8.02 13.59 1.68
N PHE A 62 -6.93 13.63 2.43
CA PHE A 62 -5.95 14.72 2.43
C PHE A 62 -4.57 14.17 2.75
N ALA A 63 -3.54 14.87 2.29
CA ALA A 63 -2.16 14.49 2.55
C ALA A 63 -1.17 15.65 2.35
N PRO A 64 0.01 15.60 2.99
CA PRO A 64 0.35 14.75 4.14
C PRO A 64 -0.47 15.07 5.41
N ALA A 65 -0.82 14.09 6.23
CA ALA A 65 -1.75 14.27 7.36
C ALA A 65 -1.22 15.23 8.44
N ASN A 66 0.10 15.32 8.61
CA ASN A 66 0.76 16.26 9.53
C ASN A 66 0.84 17.70 9.01
N ASN A 67 0.89 17.90 7.69
CA ASN A 67 0.96 19.21 7.05
C ASN A 67 0.28 19.16 5.67
N PRO A 68 -1.07 19.15 5.62
CA PRO A 68 -1.82 18.90 4.40
C PRO A 68 -1.49 19.91 3.30
N LYS A 69 -1.27 19.41 2.08
CA LYS A 69 -1.03 20.21 0.87
C LYS A 69 -2.16 20.08 -0.14
N ILE A 70 -2.90 18.98 -0.07
CA ILE A 70 -4.05 18.71 -0.94
C ILE A 70 -5.16 18.03 -0.14
N ALA A 71 -6.39 18.30 -0.54
CA ALA A 71 -7.58 17.56 -0.17
C ALA A 71 -8.28 17.07 -1.44
N VAL A 72 -8.75 15.84 -1.44
CA VAL A 72 -9.37 15.17 -2.59
C VAL A 72 -10.68 14.53 -2.15
N TYR A 73 -11.76 14.89 -2.82
CA TYR A 73 -13.06 14.28 -2.65
C TYR A 73 -13.43 13.50 -3.91
N VAL A 74 -13.75 12.22 -3.75
CA VAL A 74 -14.26 11.36 -4.83
C VAL A 74 -15.64 10.87 -4.43
N SER A 75 -16.62 11.05 -5.31
CA SER A 75 -17.98 10.55 -5.14
C SER A 75 -18.41 9.81 -6.40
N ILE A 76 -19.06 8.67 -6.22
CA ILE A 76 -19.58 7.83 -7.31
C ILE A 76 -21.04 7.57 -7.00
N ASP A 77 -21.90 8.05 -7.89
CA ASP A 77 -23.33 7.77 -7.85
C ASP A 77 -23.63 6.43 -8.53
N HIS A 78 -24.44 5.62 -7.87
CA HIS A 78 -24.97 4.36 -8.39
C HIS A 78 -23.91 3.40 -8.97
N PRO A 79 -22.91 2.96 -8.17
CA PRO A 79 -21.91 2.02 -8.63
C PRO A 79 -22.54 0.65 -8.97
N LYS A 80 -22.45 0.22 -10.23
CA LYS A 80 -23.01 -1.06 -10.72
C LYS A 80 -21.99 -2.19 -10.67
N ASN A 81 -22.46 -3.43 -10.54
CA ASN A 81 -21.65 -4.67 -10.62
C ASN A 81 -20.47 -4.72 -9.64
N THR A 82 -20.60 -4.09 -8.47
CA THR A 82 -19.56 -4.04 -7.45
C THR A 82 -20.16 -4.02 -6.06
N VAL A 83 -19.34 -4.36 -5.07
CA VAL A 83 -19.65 -4.11 -3.66
C VAL A 83 -19.71 -2.60 -3.44
N GLN A 84 -20.85 -2.08 -2.98
CA GLN A 84 -21.12 -0.64 -2.85
C GLN A 84 -20.59 -0.07 -1.52
N PHE A 85 -19.30 -0.25 -1.25
CA PHE A 85 -18.62 0.39 -0.12
C PHE A 85 -17.62 1.42 -0.60
N GLY A 86 -17.63 2.62 0.01
CA GLY A 86 -16.67 3.68 -0.32
C GLY A 86 -15.19 3.26 -0.16
N GLY A 87 -14.91 2.36 0.80
CA GLY A 87 -13.56 1.81 0.97
C GLY A 87 -13.08 0.96 -0.23
N THR A 88 -13.99 0.33 -0.97
CA THR A 88 -13.67 -0.55 -2.10
C THR A 88 -13.63 0.22 -3.41
N VAL A 89 -14.55 1.17 -3.60
CA VAL A 89 -14.74 1.86 -4.89
C VAL A 89 -14.00 3.19 -4.94
N SER A 90 -14.33 4.14 -4.05
CA SER A 90 -13.83 5.52 -4.12
C SER A 90 -12.47 5.73 -3.46
N ALA A 91 -12.16 5.02 -2.37
CA ALA A 91 -10.88 5.12 -1.68
C ALA A 91 -9.63 4.84 -2.56
N PRO A 92 -9.56 3.76 -3.37
CA PRO A 92 -8.39 3.52 -4.22
C PRO A 92 -8.21 4.58 -5.32
N ILE A 93 -9.31 5.14 -5.83
CA ILE A 93 -9.26 6.23 -6.82
C ILE A 93 -8.66 7.48 -6.17
N ALA A 94 -9.18 7.86 -5.00
CA ALA A 94 -8.65 8.99 -4.25
C ALA A 94 -7.17 8.81 -3.87
N GLY A 95 -6.78 7.60 -3.45
CA GLY A 95 -5.38 7.28 -3.13
C GLY A 95 -4.43 7.47 -4.32
N ARG A 96 -4.83 7.03 -5.53
CA ARG A 96 -4.04 7.24 -6.75
C ARG A 96 -3.90 8.72 -7.08
N ILE A 97 -5.01 9.46 -7.09
CA ILE A 97 -5.02 10.90 -7.34
C ILE A 97 -4.09 11.63 -6.36
N ILE A 98 -4.20 11.34 -5.06
CA ILE A 98 -3.34 11.93 -4.03
C ILE A 98 -1.86 11.61 -4.30
N GLY A 99 -1.52 10.34 -4.56
CA GLY A 99 -0.14 9.92 -4.80
C GLY A 99 0.50 10.63 -6.00
N ASP A 100 -0.20 10.64 -7.13
CA ASP A 100 0.26 11.25 -8.37
C ASP A 100 0.36 12.78 -8.22
N SER A 101 -0.62 13.40 -7.55
CA SER A 101 -0.63 14.86 -7.32
C SER A 101 0.52 15.29 -6.42
N LEU A 102 0.76 14.59 -5.31
CA LEU A 102 1.87 14.92 -4.41
C LEU A 102 3.23 14.75 -5.09
N SER A 103 3.38 13.73 -5.94
CA SER A 103 4.58 13.54 -6.75
C SER A 103 4.78 14.70 -7.72
N ALA A 104 3.73 15.10 -8.45
CA ALA A 104 3.77 16.22 -9.38
C ALA A 104 4.05 17.57 -8.68
N MET A 105 3.55 17.74 -7.46
CA MET A 105 3.81 18.92 -6.61
C MET A 105 5.20 18.92 -5.96
N GLY A 106 6.02 17.88 -6.18
CA GLY A 106 7.35 17.77 -5.56
C GLY A 106 7.33 17.53 -4.04
N VAL A 107 6.19 17.09 -3.49
CA VAL A 107 6.08 16.80 -2.05
C VAL A 107 6.86 15.51 -1.76
N LYS A 108 7.89 15.62 -0.92
CA LYS A 108 8.75 14.49 -0.57
C LYS A 108 8.00 13.46 0.28
N LYS A 109 8.28 12.18 0.04
CA LYS A 109 7.86 11.08 0.91
C LYS A 109 8.47 11.25 2.31
N GLN A 110 7.71 10.89 3.34
CA GLN A 110 8.06 11.10 4.74
C GLN A 110 8.31 9.76 5.45
N LYS A 111 9.22 9.77 6.43
CA LYS A 111 9.40 8.67 7.40
C LYS A 111 8.50 8.91 8.61
N GLY A 112 8.16 7.85 9.35
CA GLY A 112 7.41 7.95 10.61
C GLY A 112 5.88 8.09 10.49
N GLY A 113 5.32 7.90 9.30
CA GLY A 113 3.87 7.73 9.13
C GLY A 113 3.38 6.37 9.64
N LEU A 114 2.07 6.25 9.86
CA LEU A 114 1.47 4.96 10.21
C LEU A 114 1.70 3.95 9.07
N GLN A 115 2.13 2.74 9.44
CA GLN A 115 2.31 1.66 8.47
C GLN A 115 0.97 1.05 8.12
N LYS A 116 0.80 0.64 6.86
CA LYS A 116 -0.37 -0.14 6.45
C LYS A 116 -0.39 -1.44 7.24
N GLU A 117 -1.46 -1.66 7.99
CA GLU A 117 -1.70 -2.92 8.68
C GLU A 117 -2.01 -3.99 7.62
N VAL A 118 -1.24 -5.09 7.65
CA VAL A 118 -1.39 -6.21 6.72
C VAL A 118 -2.60 -7.04 7.14
N ARG A 119 -3.56 -7.23 6.23
CA ARG A 119 -4.73 -8.10 6.45
C ARG A 119 -4.91 -9.02 5.27
N TYR A 120 -5.41 -10.24 5.47
CA TYR A 120 -5.77 -11.10 4.35
C TYR A 120 -6.72 -10.37 3.38
N PRO A 121 -6.47 -10.38 2.05
CA PRO A 121 -5.46 -11.13 1.29
C PRO A 121 -4.18 -10.32 0.93
N ASP A 122 -3.86 -9.22 1.63
CA ASP A 122 -2.63 -8.45 1.42
C ASP A 122 -1.40 -9.36 1.53
N GLN A 123 -0.49 -9.30 0.54
CA GLN A 123 0.80 -9.98 0.62
C GLN A 123 1.78 -9.11 1.45
N PRO A 124 2.30 -9.62 2.58
CA PRO A 124 3.22 -8.86 3.41
C PRO A 124 4.49 -8.51 2.62
N MET A 125 5.07 -7.35 2.94
CA MET A 125 6.37 -6.95 2.43
C MET A 125 7.47 -7.61 3.26
N ILE A 126 8.24 -8.50 2.66
CA ILE A 126 9.35 -9.21 3.29
C ILE A 126 10.67 -8.56 2.90
N LYS A 127 11.61 -8.52 3.86
CA LYS A 127 12.96 -8.00 3.64
C LYS A 127 13.78 -9.07 2.93
N ILE A 128 14.42 -8.72 1.83
CA ILE A 128 15.27 -9.63 1.08
C ILE A 128 16.49 -10.01 1.94
N PRO A 129 16.73 -11.31 2.19
CA PRO A 129 17.94 -11.76 2.87
C PRO A 129 19.18 -11.58 1.99
N ASP A 130 20.36 -11.59 2.62
CA ASP A 130 21.61 -11.70 1.88
C ASP A 130 21.86 -13.18 1.55
N LEU A 131 21.90 -13.48 0.27
CA LEU A 131 22.09 -14.81 -0.30
C LEU A 131 23.50 -14.98 -0.87
N LYS A 132 24.31 -13.90 -0.93
CA LYS A 132 25.66 -13.97 -1.48
C LYS A 132 26.50 -14.96 -0.66
N GLY A 133 27.18 -15.86 -1.35
CA GLY A 133 28.00 -16.91 -0.74
C GLY A 133 27.23 -18.18 -0.35
N MET A 134 25.90 -18.21 -0.45
CA MET A 134 25.14 -19.45 -0.24
C MET A 134 25.36 -20.45 -1.37
N ASP A 135 25.29 -21.74 -1.02
CA ASP A 135 25.29 -22.84 -1.98
C ASP A 135 23.92 -22.97 -2.66
N LYS A 136 23.92 -23.36 -3.93
CA LYS A 136 22.71 -23.59 -4.74
C LYS A 136 21.72 -24.54 -4.06
N ASN A 137 22.22 -25.54 -3.32
CA ASN A 137 21.36 -26.51 -2.64
C ASN A 137 20.65 -25.91 -1.40
N ASP A 138 21.28 -24.93 -0.74
CA ASP A 138 20.73 -24.28 0.45
C ASP A 138 19.65 -23.25 0.10
N LEU A 139 19.68 -22.69 -1.12
CA LEU A 139 18.73 -21.68 -1.58
C LEU A 139 17.28 -22.15 -1.58
N ARG A 140 17.02 -23.42 -1.90
CA ARG A 140 15.66 -23.99 -1.95
C ARG A 140 15.03 -24.08 -0.56
N ASN A 141 15.83 -24.32 0.46
CA ASN A 141 15.35 -24.46 1.84
C ASN A 141 15.25 -23.11 2.56
N ALA A 142 16.03 -22.10 2.15
CA ALA A 142 16.06 -20.80 2.82
C ALA A 142 14.87 -19.89 2.48
N LEU A 143 14.10 -20.16 1.42
CA LEU A 143 13.22 -19.17 0.79
C LEU A 143 11.79 -19.65 0.50
N PHE A 144 11.11 -20.22 1.50
CA PHE A 144 9.71 -20.69 1.40
C PHE A 144 8.70 -19.62 0.92
N ASN A 145 9.03 -18.34 1.12
CA ASN A 145 8.13 -17.21 0.86
C ASN A 145 8.51 -16.38 -0.37
N LEU A 146 9.53 -16.79 -1.14
CA LEU A 146 10.06 -16.08 -2.30
C LEU A 146 10.25 -17.05 -3.46
N LYS A 147 10.03 -16.58 -4.69
CA LYS A 147 10.35 -17.36 -5.89
C LYS A 147 11.81 -17.10 -6.24
N LEU A 148 12.53 -18.13 -6.67
CA LEU A 148 13.94 -18.02 -6.98
C LEU A 148 14.20 -18.39 -8.44
N GLU A 149 14.88 -17.51 -9.16
CA GLU A 149 15.37 -17.75 -10.51
C GLU A 149 16.89 -17.70 -10.51
N THR A 150 17.53 -18.81 -10.86
CA THR A 150 18.98 -18.92 -10.95
C THR A 150 19.47 -18.66 -12.38
N LYS A 151 20.59 -17.94 -12.53
CA LYS A 151 21.33 -17.81 -13.79
C LYS A 151 22.79 -18.22 -13.59
N GLY A 152 23.33 -19.02 -14.50
CA GLY A 152 24.69 -19.54 -14.46
C GLY A 152 24.77 -20.99 -13.96
N ASP A 153 25.89 -21.64 -14.24
CA ASP A 153 26.10 -23.08 -14.01
C ASP A 153 26.91 -23.38 -12.74
N GLY A 154 27.41 -22.36 -12.04
CA GLY A 154 28.17 -22.53 -10.80
C GLY A 154 27.33 -22.95 -9.59
N ASP A 155 28.01 -23.20 -8.47
CA ASP A 155 27.39 -23.72 -7.25
C ASP A 155 27.16 -22.65 -6.18
N VAL A 156 27.79 -21.48 -6.29
CA VAL A 156 27.74 -20.43 -5.26
C VAL A 156 27.10 -19.15 -5.78
N VAL A 157 26.29 -18.51 -4.95
CA VAL A 157 25.72 -17.20 -5.26
C VAL A 157 26.80 -16.13 -5.24
N THR A 158 27.06 -15.53 -6.41
CA THR A 158 27.98 -14.40 -6.54
C THR A 158 27.24 -13.07 -6.47
N MET A 159 26.00 -13.01 -6.95
CA MET A 159 25.18 -11.80 -6.95
C MET A 159 23.69 -12.12 -6.84
N GLN A 160 22.92 -11.17 -6.33
CA GLN A 160 21.46 -11.25 -6.28
C GLN A 160 20.83 -9.92 -6.70
N SER A 161 19.60 -10.02 -7.22
CA SER A 161 18.73 -8.88 -7.47
C SER A 161 17.28 -9.21 -7.05
N PRO A 162 16.62 -8.36 -6.25
CA PRO A 162 17.11 -7.10 -5.70
C PRO A 162 18.18 -7.25 -4.59
N LYS A 163 18.82 -6.12 -4.23
CA LYS A 163 19.87 -6.09 -3.19
C LYS A 163 19.33 -6.53 -1.82
N PRO A 164 20.20 -7.10 -0.96
CA PRO A 164 19.84 -7.43 0.41
C PRO A 164 19.24 -6.23 1.14
N GLY A 165 18.23 -6.49 1.95
CA GLY A 165 17.57 -5.48 2.78
C GLY A 165 16.47 -4.65 2.11
N ILE A 166 16.29 -4.78 0.80
CA ILE A 166 15.13 -4.20 0.09
C ILE A 166 13.87 -4.96 0.50
N LYS A 167 12.75 -4.25 0.67
CA LYS A 167 11.45 -4.85 0.96
C LYS A 167 10.72 -5.17 -0.35
N VAL A 168 10.28 -6.41 -0.53
CA VAL A 168 9.49 -6.87 -1.68
C VAL A 168 8.23 -7.59 -1.22
N LYS A 169 7.25 -7.77 -2.11
CA LYS A 169 6.04 -8.53 -1.77
C LYS A 169 6.39 -10.00 -1.58
N GLN A 170 5.72 -10.66 -0.64
CA GLN A 170 5.80 -12.12 -0.52
C GLN A 170 5.45 -12.78 -1.86
N GLY A 171 6.23 -13.77 -2.29
CA GLY A 171 6.10 -14.42 -3.59
C GLY A 171 6.76 -13.69 -4.75
N SER A 172 7.42 -12.54 -4.53
CA SER A 172 8.27 -11.90 -5.52
C SER A 172 9.43 -12.81 -5.95
N THR A 173 9.85 -12.67 -7.20
CA THR A 173 10.99 -13.39 -7.76
C THR A 173 12.30 -12.68 -7.38
N ILE A 174 13.26 -13.44 -6.87
CA ILE A 174 14.64 -13.03 -6.67
C ILE A 174 15.48 -13.71 -7.75
N MET A 175 16.23 -12.90 -8.50
CA MET A 175 17.21 -13.38 -9.47
C MET A 175 18.55 -13.55 -8.79
N VAL A 176 19.13 -14.74 -8.90
CA VAL A 176 20.38 -15.14 -8.27
C VAL A 176 21.36 -15.56 -9.36
N TYR A 177 22.56 -14.98 -9.34
CA TYR A 177 23.62 -15.30 -10.28
C TYR A 177 24.60 -16.26 -9.60
N LEU A 178 24.79 -17.41 -10.22
CA LEU A 178 25.65 -18.47 -9.76
C LEU A 178 27.01 -18.38 -10.46
N GLY A 179 28.07 -18.64 -9.71
CA GLY A 179 29.43 -18.72 -10.21
C GLY A 179 30.23 -19.75 -9.44
N ASP A 180 31.45 -19.99 -9.90
CA ASP A 180 32.33 -20.97 -9.28
C ASP A 180 32.77 -20.49 -7.89
N LYS A 181 33.01 -21.47 -7.02
CA LYS A 181 33.55 -21.25 -5.69
C LYS A 181 34.93 -20.59 -5.86
N LYS A 182 35.04 -19.29 -5.61
CA LYS A 182 36.37 -18.65 -5.53
C LYS A 182 37.18 -19.44 -4.49
N LYS A 183 38.28 -20.06 -4.91
CA LYS A 183 39.32 -20.50 -3.97
C LYS A 183 39.69 -19.27 -3.15
N ALA A 184 39.67 -19.41 -1.82
CA ALA A 184 40.25 -18.38 -0.97
C ALA A 184 41.71 -18.22 -1.41
N ASP A 185 42.08 -17.03 -1.85
CA ASP A 185 43.48 -16.68 -2.05
C ASP A 185 44.08 -16.52 -0.64
N ASP A 186 45.18 -17.23 -0.40
CA ASP A 186 45.99 -17.24 0.84
C ASP A 186 46.56 -15.85 1.18
#